data_AF-A0A6J8ALQ2-F1
#
_entry.id   AF-A0A6J8ALQ2-F1
#
_cell.length_a   1.000
_cell.length_b   1.000
_cell.length_c   1.000
_cell.angle_alpha   90.00
_cell.angle_beta   90.00
_cell.angle_gamma   90.00
#
_symmetry.space_group_name_H-M   'P 1'
#
loop_
_entity.id
_entity.type
_entity.pdbx_description
1 polymer ?
#
loop_
_entity_poly.entity_id
_entity_poly.type
_entity_poly.pdbx_seq_one_letter_code
_entity_poly.pdbx_strand_id
1 'polypeptide(L)'
;MKVLCGDEAYSQPYMKQKVQEHYGTSILITELNGKVTFRQCASTIIHNYYKESKLDKSYEDSKLFLIKTAAALIKTEIRSMPVDKNFYPSNNDILSHEKHIPESLTASRQGRTPVITFDQPLYWKSVMITSGEECSNIIVRLGAFHTEMSLLGSIGRIMSGSGLKEVLELIYAPNAVTHMLYGKAVSRAVRGFMLVDTALHTLMTNEIFGHDIFRIT
;
A
#
# COMPACT_ATOMS: atom_id res chain seq x y z
N MET A 1 -42.06 19.56 -10.24
CA MET A 1 -40.74 19.35 -10.88
C MET A 1 -40.93 18.28 -11.95
N LYS A 2 -40.63 18.58 -13.22
CA LYS A 2 -40.85 17.62 -14.32
C LYS A 2 -39.81 16.51 -14.18
N VAL A 3 -40.25 15.27 -13.94
CA VAL A 3 -39.37 14.11 -14.00
C VAL A 3 -39.05 13.87 -15.47
N LEU A 4 -37.79 14.09 -15.85
CA LEU A 4 -37.31 13.77 -17.19
C LEU A 4 -36.90 12.28 -17.21
N CYS A 5 -37.28 11.55 -18.26
CA CYS A 5 -36.92 10.15 -18.47
C CYS A 5 -36.36 9.98 -19.90
N GLY A 6 -35.40 9.05 -20.07
CA GLY A 6 -34.67 8.84 -21.32
C GLY A 6 -33.34 9.63 -21.37
N ASP A 7 -32.78 9.83 -22.57
CA ASP A 7 -31.46 10.48 -22.76
C ASP A 7 -31.37 11.90 -22.16
N GLU A 8 -32.51 12.60 -22.07
CA GLU A 8 -32.59 13.93 -21.45
C GLU A 8 -32.33 13.91 -19.93
N ALA A 9 -32.53 12.76 -19.27
CA ALA A 9 -32.26 12.56 -17.84
C ALA A 9 -30.75 12.48 -17.52
N TYR A 10 -29.91 12.29 -18.53
CA TYR A 10 -28.45 12.28 -18.41
C TYR A 10 -27.79 13.51 -19.06
N SER A 11 -28.59 14.49 -19.48
CA SER A 11 -28.07 15.74 -20.03
C SER A 11 -27.17 16.45 -19.01
N GLN A 12 -26.04 17.00 -19.48
CA GLN A 12 -25.06 17.68 -18.63
C GLN A 12 -25.68 18.77 -17.73
N PRO A 13 -26.64 19.60 -18.20
CA PRO A 13 -27.29 20.59 -17.35
C PRO A 13 -28.13 19.96 -16.23
N TYR A 14 -28.89 18.90 -16.54
CA TYR A 14 -29.76 18.23 -15.58
C TYR A 14 -28.96 17.43 -14.53
N MET A 15 -27.91 16.72 -14.96
CA MET A 15 -27.01 16.00 -14.06
C MET A 15 -26.22 16.95 -13.16
N LYS A 16 -25.75 18.10 -13.68
CA LYS A 16 -25.10 19.15 -12.87
C LYS A 16 -26.03 19.66 -11.79
N GLN A 17 -27.29 19.95 -12.14
CA GLN A 17 -28.30 20.40 -11.19
C GLN A 17 -28.61 19.32 -10.12
N LYS A 18 -28.79 18.06 -10.50
CA LYS A 18 -29.07 16.96 -9.56
C LYS A 18 -27.92 16.68 -8.59
N VAL A 19 -26.68 16.76 -9.08
CA VAL A 19 -25.47 16.58 -8.26
C VAL A 19 -25.30 17.75 -7.28
N GLN A 20 -25.62 18.99 -7.68
CA GLN A 20 -25.66 20.14 -6.77
C GLN A 20 -26.80 20.04 -5.74
N GLU A 21 -28.00 19.60 -6.13
CA GLU A 21 -29.13 19.38 -5.21
C GLU A 21 -28.81 18.32 -4.15
N HIS A 22 -28.12 17.23 -4.53
CA HIS A 22 -27.85 16.11 -3.62
C HIS A 22 -26.67 16.35 -2.67
N TYR A 23 -25.58 16.94 -3.15
CA TYR A 23 -24.35 17.11 -2.36
C TYR A 23 -24.13 18.54 -1.83
N GLY A 24 -24.89 19.53 -2.31
CA GLY A 24 -24.87 20.91 -1.83
C GLY A 24 -23.46 21.51 -1.81
N THR A 25 -23.07 22.10 -0.67
CA THR A 25 -21.77 22.74 -0.44
C THR A 25 -20.59 21.78 -0.26
N SER A 26 -20.82 20.46 -0.29
CA SER A 26 -19.80 19.43 -0.06
C SER A 26 -18.98 19.10 -1.31
N ILE A 27 -19.37 19.62 -2.47
CA ILE A 27 -18.69 19.47 -3.75
C ILE A 27 -18.32 20.82 -4.35
N LEU A 28 -17.27 20.85 -5.15
CA LEU A 28 -16.85 21.98 -5.96
C LEU A 28 -16.92 21.54 -7.42
N ILE A 29 -17.75 22.22 -8.20
CA ILE A 29 -17.91 21.97 -9.63
C ILE A 29 -17.20 23.10 -10.36
N THR A 30 -16.09 22.79 -11.02
CA THR A 30 -15.35 23.80 -11.78
C THR A 30 -16.02 24.01 -13.14
N GLU A 31 -16.23 25.28 -13.52
CA GLU A 31 -16.89 25.62 -14.79
C GLU A 31 -16.03 25.27 -16.02
N LEU A 32 -14.71 25.15 -15.84
CA LEU A 32 -13.79 24.66 -16.85
C LEU A 32 -13.82 23.12 -16.86
N ASN A 33 -14.37 22.55 -17.94
CA ASN A 33 -14.37 21.12 -18.27
C ASN A 33 -15.25 20.18 -17.41
N GLY A 34 -16.15 20.71 -16.57
CA GLY A 34 -17.19 19.90 -15.91
C GLY A 34 -16.68 18.90 -14.85
N LYS A 35 -15.48 19.09 -14.32
CA LYS A 35 -14.93 18.25 -13.24
C LYS A 35 -15.61 18.59 -11.90
N VAL A 36 -16.00 17.55 -11.17
CA VAL A 36 -16.62 17.65 -9.84
C VAL A 36 -15.67 17.04 -8.81
N THR A 37 -15.29 17.80 -7.79
CA THR A 37 -14.41 17.33 -6.70
C THR A 37 -15.05 17.58 -5.34
N PHE A 38 -14.94 16.61 -4.43
CA PHE A 38 -15.47 16.74 -3.06
C PHE A 38 -14.59 17.69 -2.24
N ARG A 39 -15.21 18.72 -1.65
CA ARG A 39 -14.55 19.79 -0.90
C ARG A 39 -13.84 19.24 0.35
N GLN A 40 -14.43 18.23 0.98
CA GLN A 40 -13.84 17.54 2.12
C GLN A 40 -12.60 16.72 1.74
N CYS A 41 -12.57 16.02 0.61
CA CYS A 41 -11.37 15.27 0.22
C CYS A 41 -10.17 16.18 -0.06
N ALA A 42 -10.35 17.30 -0.77
CA ALA A 42 -9.24 18.20 -1.08
C ALA A 42 -8.68 18.89 0.18
N SER A 43 -9.56 19.36 1.09
CA SER A 43 -9.14 19.96 2.35
C SER A 43 -8.52 18.94 3.29
N THR A 44 -9.12 17.76 3.46
CA THR A 44 -8.62 16.71 4.36
C THR A 44 -7.31 16.10 3.88
N ILE A 45 -7.10 15.91 2.57
CA ILE A 45 -5.84 15.36 2.04
C ILE A 45 -4.70 16.37 2.24
N ILE A 46 -4.92 17.65 1.89
CA ILE A 46 -3.91 18.70 2.04
C ILE A 46 -3.67 19.01 3.52
N HIS A 47 -4.73 19.06 4.34
CA HIS A 47 -4.64 19.29 5.78
C HIS A 47 -4.00 18.10 6.51
N ASN A 48 -4.30 16.86 6.14
CA ASN A 48 -3.63 15.67 6.70
C ASN A 48 -2.16 15.63 6.30
N TYR A 49 -1.82 15.93 5.04
CA TYR A 49 -0.43 16.01 4.60
C TYR A 49 0.38 17.10 5.34
N TYR A 50 -0.23 18.27 5.59
CA TYR A 50 0.39 19.35 6.36
C TYR A 50 0.45 19.09 7.88
N LYS A 51 -0.54 18.35 8.42
CA LYS A 51 -0.60 17.98 9.84
C LYS A 51 0.35 16.82 10.15
N GLU A 52 0.53 15.88 9.23
CA GLU A 52 1.47 14.75 9.32
C GLU A 52 2.94 15.19 9.16
N SER A 53 3.20 16.29 8.44
CA SER A 53 4.56 16.84 8.28
C SER A 53 5.02 17.75 9.41
N LYS A 54 4.13 18.14 10.35
CA LYS A 54 4.44 19.08 11.45
C LYS A 54 4.22 18.56 12.87
N LEU A 55 3.69 17.35 13.09
CA LEU A 55 3.54 16.77 14.44
C LEU A 55 4.73 15.86 14.77
N ASP A 56 5.77 16.51 15.28
CA ASP A 56 6.93 15.91 15.93
C ASP A 56 6.50 15.19 17.24
N LYS A 57 6.86 13.90 17.37
CA LYS A 57 6.91 13.00 18.55
C LYS A 57 5.73 12.98 19.55
N SER A 58 4.91 11.90 19.59
CA SER A 58 4.31 11.41 20.88
C SER A 58 3.46 10.11 20.86
N TYR A 59 3.03 9.53 19.72
CA TYR A 59 2.19 8.29 19.75
C TYR A 59 2.79 7.13 18.96
N GLU A 60 3.27 7.39 17.75
CA GLU A 60 3.92 6.36 16.93
C GLU A 60 5.29 5.96 17.51
N ASP A 61 6.02 6.87 18.17
CA ASP A 61 7.24 6.49 18.89
C ASP A 61 6.96 5.61 20.10
N SER A 62 5.87 5.87 20.82
CA SER A 62 5.43 5.05 21.96
C SER A 62 4.93 3.69 21.50
N LYS A 63 4.19 3.62 20.39
CA LYS A 63 3.75 2.38 19.76
C LYS A 63 4.95 1.60 19.21
N LEU A 64 5.89 2.26 18.55
CA LEU A 64 7.13 1.66 18.06
C LEU A 64 8.00 1.19 19.22
N PHE A 65 8.05 1.92 20.33
CA PHE A 65 8.74 1.52 21.55
C PHE A 65 8.08 0.29 22.19
N LEU A 66 6.75 0.25 22.26
CA LEU A 66 5.99 -0.89 22.77
C LEU A 66 6.20 -2.13 21.89
N ILE A 67 6.15 -1.96 20.57
CA ILE A 67 6.43 -3.01 19.58
C ILE A 67 7.88 -3.49 19.69
N LYS A 68 8.85 -2.58 19.81
CA LYS A 68 10.27 -2.93 19.99
C LYS A 68 10.50 -3.67 21.30
N THR A 69 9.83 -3.26 22.36
CA THR A 69 9.91 -3.90 23.68
C THR A 69 9.30 -5.30 23.63
N ALA A 70 8.12 -5.45 23.04
CA ALA A 70 7.48 -6.75 22.83
C ALA A 70 8.35 -7.67 21.95
N ALA A 71 8.92 -7.15 20.86
CA ALA A 71 9.82 -7.89 19.99
C ALA A 71 11.12 -8.31 20.71
N ALA A 72 11.68 -7.44 21.57
CA ALA A 72 12.85 -7.76 22.37
C ALA A 72 12.56 -8.86 23.41
N LEU A 73 11.38 -8.83 24.04
CA LEU A 73 10.93 -9.87 24.96
C LEU A 73 10.78 -11.22 24.25
N ILE A 74 10.04 -11.26 23.13
CA ILE A 74 9.86 -12.48 22.31
C ILE A 74 11.21 -13.04 21.85
N LYS A 75 12.13 -12.17 21.39
CA LYS A 75 13.47 -12.58 20.96
C LYS A 75 14.28 -13.18 22.11
N THR A 76 14.13 -12.64 23.31
CA THR A 76 14.85 -13.12 24.50
C THR A 76 14.30 -14.46 24.95
N GLU A 77 12.98 -14.64 24.93
CA GLU A 77 12.34 -15.93 25.20
C GLU A 77 12.79 -17.01 24.21
N ILE A 78 12.70 -16.75 22.90
CA ILE A 78 13.16 -17.71 21.88
C ILE A 78 14.62 -18.10 22.08
N ARG A 79 15.49 -17.14 22.43
CA ARG A 79 16.91 -17.39 22.70
C ARG A 79 17.16 -18.21 23.97
N SER A 80 16.25 -18.12 24.94
CA SER A 80 16.32 -18.88 26.18
C SER A 80 15.79 -20.31 26.05
N MET A 81 15.10 -20.62 24.95
CA MET A 81 14.62 -21.99 24.70
C MET A 81 15.81 -22.92 24.41
N PRO A 82 15.82 -24.14 24.98
CA PRO A 82 16.87 -25.11 24.71
C PRO A 82 16.83 -25.52 23.23
N VAL A 83 17.91 -25.22 22.50
CA VAL A 83 18.07 -25.61 21.09
C VAL A 83 18.87 -26.90 21.03
N ASP A 84 18.21 -28.01 20.72
CA ASP A 84 18.89 -29.25 20.36
C ASP A 84 19.06 -29.32 18.84
N LYS A 85 20.31 -29.37 18.37
CA LYS A 85 20.63 -29.47 16.93
C LYS A 85 20.55 -30.90 16.40
N ASN A 86 20.52 -31.89 17.29
CA ASN A 86 20.54 -33.31 16.96
C ASN A 86 19.13 -33.93 17.00
N PHE A 87 18.15 -33.20 17.52
CA PHE A 87 16.77 -33.65 17.64
C PHE A 87 15.85 -32.77 16.81
N TYR A 88 15.25 -33.36 15.76
CA TYR A 88 14.20 -32.72 15.00
C TYR A 88 12.86 -33.34 15.41
N PRO A 89 11.85 -32.54 15.81
CA PRO A 89 10.58 -33.07 16.27
C PRO A 89 9.88 -33.86 15.15
N SER A 90 9.31 -35.01 15.49
CA SER A 90 8.50 -35.79 14.56
C SER A 90 7.16 -35.11 14.31
N ASN A 91 6.41 -35.55 13.29
CA ASN A 91 5.07 -35.01 13.00
C ASN A 91 4.14 -35.04 14.22
N ASN A 92 4.25 -36.08 15.07
CA ASN A 92 3.45 -36.21 16.29
C ASN A 92 3.90 -35.23 17.39
N ASP A 93 5.20 -34.93 17.47
CA ASP A 93 5.74 -33.97 18.44
C ASP A 93 5.33 -32.54 18.10
N ILE A 94 5.23 -32.21 16.81
CA ILE A 94 4.77 -30.90 16.31
C ILE A 94 3.29 -30.67 16.63
N LEU A 95 2.47 -31.72 16.53
CA LEU A 95 1.03 -31.68 16.83
C LEU A 95 0.73 -31.54 18.33
N SER A 96 1.69 -31.89 19.20
CA SER A 96 1.52 -31.77 20.67
C SER A 96 1.58 -30.33 21.22
N HIS A 97 1.74 -29.32 20.35
CA HIS A 97 1.52 -27.87 20.52
C HIS A 97 2.12 -27.11 21.72
N GLU A 98 2.69 -27.75 22.73
CA GLU A 98 3.00 -27.06 24.00
C GLU A 98 4.49 -26.84 24.25
N LYS A 99 5.39 -27.60 23.63
CA LYS A 99 6.80 -27.63 24.07
C LYS A 99 7.75 -26.69 23.31
N HIS A 100 7.35 -26.20 22.13
CA HIS A 100 8.26 -25.51 21.21
C HIS A 100 7.82 -24.09 20.82
N ILE A 101 6.73 -23.59 21.39
CA ILE A 101 6.23 -22.23 21.14
C ILE A 101 6.43 -21.41 22.42
N PRO A 102 7.06 -20.22 22.36
CA PRO A 102 7.09 -19.31 23.50
C PRO A 102 5.68 -19.04 24.03
N GLU A 103 5.50 -19.07 25.34
CA GLU A 103 4.17 -18.88 25.96
C GLU A 103 3.51 -17.57 25.51
N SER A 104 4.30 -16.51 25.31
CA SER A 104 3.85 -15.20 24.82
C SER A 104 3.27 -15.21 23.40
N LEU A 105 3.57 -16.24 22.60
CA LEU A 105 3.14 -16.39 21.20
C LEU A 105 1.99 -17.39 21.00
N THR A 106 1.46 -17.98 22.07
CA THR A 106 0.30 -18.87 21.98
C THR A 106 -0.98 -18.09 21.67
N ALA A 107 -1.23 -17.83 20.38
CA ALA A 107 -2.38 -17.08 19.86
C ALA A 107 -3.74 -17.68 20.28
N SER A 108 -3.81 -18.99 20.51
CA SER A 108 -5.05 -19.67 20.92
C SER A 108 -5.54 -19.25 22.32
N ARG A 109 -4.65 -18.83 23.24
CA ARG A 109 -5.03 -18.35 24.58
C ARG A 109 -5.60 -16.94 24.59
N GLN A 110 -5.41 -16.16 23.52
CA GLN A 110 -5.94 -14.79 23.41
C GLN A 110 -7.23 -14.66 22.58
N GLY A 111 -7.82 -15.78 22.13
CA GLY A 111 -9.04 -15.76 21.32
C GLY A 111 -8.89 -15.06 19.97
N ARG A 112 -7.66 -14.99 19.43
CA ARG A 112 -7.36 -14.34 18.14
C ARG A 112 -6.89 -15.37 17.12
N THR A 113 -7.47 -15.29 15.92
CA THR A 113 -7.07 -16.14 14.78
C THR A 113 -5.72 -15.68 14.23
N PRO A 114 -4.67 -16.52 14.25
CA PRO A 114 -3.37 -16.18 13.67
C PRO A 114 -3.46 -15.91 12.16
N VAL A 115 -2.78 -14.85 11.71
CA VAL A 115 -2.64 -14.49 10.29
C VAL A 115 -1.18 -14.68 9.88
N ILE A 116 -0.94 -15.53 8.88
CA ILE A 116 0.41 -15.83 8.38
C ILE A 116 0.51 -15.37 6.92
N THR A 117 1.54 -14.60 6.61
CA THR A 117 1.83 -14.15 5.24
C THR A 117 2.90 -15.02 4.59
N PHE A 118 2.66 -15.49 3.37
CA PHE A 118 3.62 -16.28 2.59
C PHE A 118 3.88 -15.69 1.21
N ASP A 119 5.11 -15.84 0.71
CA ASP A 119 5.40 -15.59 -0.70
C ASP A 119 4.57 -16.50 -1.62
N GLN A 120 4.37 -16.08 -2.87
CA GLN A 120 3.44 -16.71 -3.81
C GLN A 120 3.52 -18.25 -3.88
N PRO A 121 4.71 -18.90 -3.97
CA PRO A 121 4.77 -20.37 -4.02
C PRO A 121 4.35 -21.04 -2.70
N LEU A 122 4.69 -20.43 -1.56
CA LEU A 122 4.37 -20.93 -0.23
C LEU A 122 2.91 -20.65 0.14
N TYR A 123 2.36 -19.54 -0.36
CA TYR A 123 0.93 -19.22 -0.23
C TYR A 123 0.07 -20.32 -0.84
N TRP A 124 0.39 -20.78 -2.06
CA TRP A 124 -0.37 -21.87 -2.68
C TRP A 124 -0.31 -23.17 -1.88
N LYS A 125 0.88 -23.54 -1.39
CA LYS A 125 1.04 -24.73 -0.55
C LYS A 125 0.30 -24.62 0.78
N SER A 126 0.39 -23.46 1.43
CA SER A 126 -0.29 -23.23 2.71
C SER A 126 -1.80 -23.21 2.56
N VAL A 127 -2.35 -22.62 1.50
CA VAL A 127 -3.80 -22.67 1.19
C VAL A 127 -4.27 -24.11 1.03
N MET A 128 -3.51 -24.96 0.32
CA MET A 128 -3.84 -26.38 0.18
C MET A 128 -3.84 -27.12 1.52
N ILE A 129 -2.90 -26.82 2.41
CA ILE A 129 -2.81 -27.42 3.74
C ILE A 129 -3.96 -26.93 4.64
N THR A 130 -4.25 -25.63 4.64
CA THR A 130 -5.33 -25.04 5.44
C THR A 130 -6.73 -25.42 4.96
N SER A 131 -6.85 -26.01 3.77
CA SER A 131 -8.10 -26.58 3.28
C SER A 131 -8.45 -27.90 3.99
N GLY A 132 -7.52 -28.50 4.76
CA GLY A 132 -7.80 -29.61 5.66
C GLY A 132 -8.35 -29.15 7.02
N GLU A 133 -9.23 -29.96 7.62
CA GLU A 133 -9.97 -29.62 8.87
C GLU A 133 -9.05 -29.25 10.05
N GLU A 134 -7.82 -29.78 10.07
CA GLU A 134 -6.83 -29.57 11.15
C GLU A 134 -6.31 -28.13 11.26
N CYS A 135 -6.45 -27.31 10.22
CA CYS A 135 -5.87 -25.95 10.17
C CYS A 135 -6.91 -24.83 9.98
N SER A 136 -8.19 -25.09 10.27
CA SER A 136 -9.32 -24.16 10.08
C SER A 136 -9.22 -22.83 10.86
N ASN A 137 -8.36 -22.77 11.87
CA ASN A 137 -8.16 -21.60 12.73
C ASN A 137 -6.99 -20.70 12.31
N ILE A 138 -6.45 -20.84 11.09
CA ILE A 138 -5.32 -20.03 10.59
C ILE A 138 -5.72 -19.30 9.31
N ILE A 139 -5.52 -17.99 9.26
CA ILE A 139 -5.73 -17.18 8.05
C ILE A 139 -4.41 -17.06 7.28
N VAL A 140 -4.37 -17.64 6.10
CA VAL A 140 -3.24 -17.51 5.17
C VAL A 140 -3.43 -16.26 4.31
N ARG A 141 -2.39 -15.43 4.19
CA ARG A 141 -2.37 -14.26 3.31
C ARG A 141 -1.19 -14.30 2.34
N LEU A 142 -1.39 -13.79 1.13
CA LEU A 142 -0.32 -13.62 0.16
C LEU A 142 0.59 -12.46 0.59
N GLY A 143 1.89 -12.71 0.63
CA GLY A 143 2.93 -11.71 0.83
C GLY A 143 3.04 -10.81 -0.40
N ALA A 144 2.47 -9.62 -0.34
CA ALA A 144 2.40 -8.70 -1.48
C ALA A 144 3.71 -7.93 -1.74
N PHE A 145 4.64 -7.90 -0.78
CA PHE A 145 5.84 -7.07 -0.87
C PHE A 145 6.80 -7.55 -1.97
N HIS A 146 6.97 -8.87 -2.13
CA HIS A 146 7.79 -9.43 -3.21
C HIS A 146 7.15 -9.21 -4.59
N THR A 147 5.82 -9.27 -4.68
CA THR A 147 5.10 -8.95 -5.91
C THR A 147 5.32 -7.49 -6.32
N GLU A 148 5.30 -6.56 -5.37
CA GLU A 148 5.59 -5.14 -5.62
C GLU A 148 7.04 -4.92 -6.11
N MET A 149 8.02 -5.54 -5.44
CA MET A 149 9.42 -5.51 -5.89
C MET A 149 9.57 -6.06 -7.31
N SER A 150 8.93 -7.19 -7.63
CA SER A 150 8.97 -7.80 -8.97
C SER A 150 8.28 -6.95 -10.04
N LEU A 151 7.17 -6.29 -9.71
CA LEU A 151 6.47 -5.37 -10.61
C LEU A 151 7.35 -4.18 -10.97
N LEU A 152 7.92 -3.51 -9.96
CA LEU A 152 8.80 -2.35 -10.15
C LEU A 152 10.05 -2.73 -10.96
N GLY A 153 10.62 -3.91 -10.68
CA GLY A 153 11.72 -4.45 -11.48
C GLY A 153 11.34 -4.73 -12.93
N SER A 154 10.11 -5.20 -13.17
CA SER A 154 9.60 -5.45 -14.52
C SER A 154 9.40 -4.15 -15.30
N ILE A 155 8.89 -3.09 -14.67
CA ILE A 155 8.79 -1.75 -15.29
C ILE A 155 10.18 -1.28 -15.74
N GLY A 156 11.18 -1.35 -14.85
CA GLY A 156 12.55 -0.95 -15.18
C GLY A 156 13.16 -1.76 -16.33
N ARG A 157 12.82 -3.06 -16.43
CA ARG A 157 13.28 -3.92 -17.53
C ARG A 157 12.57 -3.64 -18.85
N ILE A 158 11.24 -3.51 -18.83
CA ILE A 158 10.43 -3.22 -20.04
C ILE A 158 10.78 -1.86 -20.62
N MET A 159 11.01 -0.87 -19.75
CA MET A 159 11.32 0.51 -20.14
C MET A 159 12.83 0.76 -20.30
N SER A 160 13.64 -0.30 -20.39
CA SER A 160 15.08 -0.15 -20.62
C SER A 160 15.35 0.53 -21.96
N GLY A 161 16.21 1.55 -21.98
CA GLY A 161 16.52 2.34 -23.18
C GLY A 161 15.48 3.42 -23.54
N SER A 162 14.41 3.58 -22.76
CA SER A 162 13.38 4.61 -23.01
C SER A 162 13.75 6.02 -22.56
N GLY A 163 14.89 6.22 -21.89
CA GLY A 163 15.21 7.46 -21.19
C GLY A 163 14.73 7.49 -19.72
N LEU A 164 13.98 6.49 -19.26
CA LEU A 164 13.46 6.45 -17.88
C LEU A 164 14.57 6.53 -16.82
N LYS A 165 15.70 5.86 -17.06
CA LYS A 165 16.83 5.85 -16.13
C LYS A 165 17.42 7.26 -16.02
N GLU A 166 17.63 7.91 -17.16
CA GLU A 166 18.21 9.23 -17.31
C GLU A 166 17.33 10.29 -16.63
N VAL A 167 16.01 10.22 -16.82
CA VAL A 167 15.06 11.12 -16.14
C VAL A 167 15.09 10.94 -14.62
N LEU A 168 15.15 9.69 -14.14
CA LEU A 168 15.23 9.43 -12.70
C LEU A 168 16.57 9.85 -12.10
N GLU A 169 17.66 9.78 -12.88
CA GLU A 169 19.00 10.22 -12.46
C GLU A 169 19.12 11.74 -12.32
N LEU A 170 18.16 12.53 -12.83
CA LEU A 170 18.06 13.97 -12.55
C LEU A 170 17.63 14.27 -11.11
N ILE A 171 16.90 13.35 -10.47
CA ILE A 171 16.30 13.54 -9.14
C ILE A 171 17.01 12.68 -8.08
N TYR A 172 17.51 11.52 -8.48
CA TYR A 172 18.12 10.53 -7.58
C TYR A 172 19.54 10.17 -8.02
N ALA A 173 20.40 9.80 -7.07
CA ALA A 173 21.75 9.35 -7.37
C ALA A 173 21.74 8.06 -8.25
N PRO A 174 22.70 7.88 -9.18
CA PRO A 174 22.71 6.75 -10.13
C PRO A 174 22.61 5.35 -9.49
N ASN A 175 23.29 5.15 -8.36
CA ASN A 175 23.23 3.88 -7.62
C ASN A 175 21.82 3.64 -7.04
N ALA A 176 21.13 4.69 -6.60
CA ALA A 176 19.76 4.59 -6.10
C ALA A 176 18.79 4.26 -7.24
N VAL A 177 18.94 4.89 -8.40
CA VAL A 177 18.11 4.62 -9.60
C VAL A 177 18.30 3.18 -10.06
N THR A 178 19.53 2.67 -10.06
CA THR A 178 19.80 1.27 -10.38
C THR A 178 19.00 0.33 -9.46
N HIS A 179 19.03 0.56 -8.14
CA HIS A 179 18.22 -0.24 -7.22
C HIS A 179 16.71 -0.04 -7.37
N MET A 180 16.25 1.14 -7.79
CA MET A 180 14.84 1.40 -8.09
C MET A 180 14.37 0.59 -9.30
N LEU A 181 15.14 0.61 -10.39
CA LEU A 181 14.82 -0.11 -11.63
C LEU A 181 14.92 -1.63 -11.50
N TYR A 182 15.69 -2.14 -10.53
CA TYR A 182 15.69 -3.56 -10.16
C TYR A 182 14.62 -3.92 -9.11
N GLY A 183 13.77 -2.98 -8.71
CA GLY A 183 12.72 -3.21 -7.70
C GLY A 183 13.25 -3.42 -6.27
N LYS A 184 14.53 -3.15 -6.02
CA LYS A 184 15.18 -3.33 -4.70
C LYS A 184 15.05 -2.10 -3.79
N ALA A 185 14.58 -0.98 -4.33
CA ALA A 185 14.34 0.25 -3.58
C ALA A 185 12.88 0.72 -3.74
N VAL A 186 11.93 -0.09 -3.25
CA VAL A 186 10.48 0.05 -3.46
C VAL A 186 9.96 1.47 -3.25
N SER A 187 10.12 2.04 -2.05
CA SER A 187 9.59 3.37 -1.73
C SER A 187 10.12 4.46 -2.67
N ARG A 188 11.41 4.41 -3.03
CA ARG A 188 11.99 5.35 -3.98
C ARG A 188 11.48 5.11 -5.40
N ALA A 189 11.38 3.85 -5.83
CA ALA A 189 10.90 3.48 -7.16
C ALA A 189 9.46 3.93 -7.39
N VAL A 190 8.55 3.65 -6.45
CA VAL A 190 7.15 4.09 -6.51
C VAL A 190 7.07 5.61 -6.64
N ARG A 191 7.76 6.34 -5.76
CA ARG A 191 7.79 7.81 -5.82
C ARG A 191 8.36 8.32 -7.14
N GLY A 192 9.47 7.75 -7.60
CA GLY A 192 10.12 8.13 -8.85
C GLY A 192 9.19 7.93 -10.05
N PHE A 193 8.55 6.76 -10.16
CA PHE A 193 7.62 6.47 -11.26
C PHE A 193 6.38 7.37 -11.23
N MET A 194 5.82 7.67 -10.06
CA MET A 194 4.69 8.64 -9.95
C MET A 194 5.07 10.05 -10.39
N LEU A 195 6.30 10.49 -10.08
CA LEU A 195 6.79 11.80 -10.52
C LEU A 195 6.96 11.85 -12.04
N VAL A 196 7.53 10.79 -12.64
CA VAL A 196 7.68 10.69 -14.09
C VAL A 196 6.32 10.66 -14.77
N ASP A 197 5.37 9.85 -14.27
CA ASP A 197 4.00 9.79 -14.77
C ASP A 197 3.30 11.16 -14.71
N THR A 198 3.38 11.84 -13.57
CA THR A 198 2.78 13.17 -13.39
C THR A 198 3.41 14.20 -14.33
N ALA A 199 4.73 14.18 -14.50
CA ALA A 199 5.44 15.08 -15.40
C ALA A 199 5.03 14.83 -16.86
N LEU A 200 4.99 13.57 -17.28
CA LEU A 200 4.57 13.19 -18.63
C LEU A 200 3.12 13.59 -18.89
N HIS A 201 2.23 13.31 -17.94
CA HIS A 201 0.82 13.67 -18.02
C HIS A 201 0.62 15.19 -18.14
N THR A 202 1.42 15.97 -17.39
CA THR A 202 1.40 17.43 -17.46
C THR A 202 1.87 17.94 -18.82
N LEU A 203 2.96 17.37 -19.36
CA LEU A 203 3.47 17.74 -20.68
C LEU A 203 2.47 17.44 -21.80
N MET A 204 1.88 16.23 -21.79
CA MET A 204 0.85 15.85 -22.77
C MET A 204 -0.37 16.76 -22.67
N THR A 205 -0.79 17.10 -21.46
CA THR A 205 -1.91 18.03 -21.24
C THR A 205 -1.58 19.42 -21.80
N ASN A 206 -0.36 19.91 -21.58
CA ASN A 206 0.08 21.21 -22.11
C ASN A 206 0.13 21.22 -23.64
N GLU A 207 0.56 20.13 -24.29
CA GLU A 207 0.55 20.02 -25.75
C GLU A 207 -0.87 20.00 -26.32
N ILE A 208 -1.79 19.30 -25.66
CA ILE A 208 -3.19 19.17 -26.14
C ILE A 208 -3.98 20.47 -25.93
N PHE A 209 -3.73 21.19 -24.83
CA PHE A 209 -4.56 22.34 -24.43
C PHE A 209 -3.86 23.71 -24.54
N GLY A 210 -2.59 23.76 -24.92
CA GLY A 210 -1.85 25.00 -25.24
C GLY A 210 -1.69 25.99 -24.07
N HIS A 211 -2.02 25.60 -22.84
CA HIS A 211 -1.94 26.47 -21.67
C HIS A 211 -0.79 26.07 -20.76
N ASP A 212 0.17 26.98 -20.58
CA ASP A 212 1.22 26.90 -19.56
C ASP A 212 0.59 26.88 -18.15
N ILE A 213 0.46 25.69 -17.57
CA ILE A 213 -0.04 25.49 -16.19
C ILE A 213 0.94 26.07 -15.14
N PHE A 214 2.16 26.48 -15.53
CA PHE A 214 3.16 27.08 -14.64
C PHE A 214 3.06 28.60 -14.43
N ARG A 215 2.08 29.28 -15.04
CA ARG A 215 1.79 30.70 -14.73
C ARG A 215 0.63 30.84 -13.76
N ILE A 216 0.89 30.61 -12.48
CA ILE A 216 0.07 31.15 -11.39
C ILE A 216 1.02 31.79 -10.37
N THR A 217 1.41 33.04 -10.67
CA THR A 217 1.68 34.07 -9.66
C THR A 217 0.37 34.69 -9.21
#